data_AF-A0A4P5XZ50-F1
#
_entry.id   AF-A0A4P5XZ50-F1
#
_cell.length_a   1.000
_cell.length_b   1.000
_cell.length_c   1.000
_cell.angle_alpha   90.00
_cell.angle_beta   90.00
_cell.angle_gamma   90.00
#
_symmetry.space_group_name_H-M   'P 1'
#
loop_
_entity.id
_entity.type
_entity.pdbx_description
1 polymer ?
#
loop_
_entity_poly.entity_id
_entity_poly.type
_entity_poly.pdbx_seq_one_letter_code
_entity_poly.pdbx_strand_id
1 'polypeptide(L)'
;MNRELLNLPFLLALAQQKQSQGDGRDDNMPQMAKAFEAFVKLKAINTRWDDRYFYVESNGIPVHRMMVGITAWQQQVPLPQKYFGENSWQIPLHPVPAKKPQSAKGNFLRGAIAVAANGIPIFNPLNNRGDDAFLFGELDEFGGHCGRADDYHYHIAPVHLEKTIGKGLPIAFALDGYPIYGYDEPDGSPVVGLDAFNGHKDKAGNYHYHATKKYPYLNGGFFGEVVERDGQVDPQPRAEPLRPSLPPMRDAKITDFKETKPGSYVLTYDVQGKKGTVTYTLAADGSANFSFTDTSGKTTNETYSAKRRGPGGGKKGQPPPPPRKGDNPPPRDDKRPPRGENPPPRNDDRPTTSTTREDSSKPRSNLPQLAVTSSSVDAKGFISLDCTCDGASQSPALEWKDAPKGTKSFAVSLWHTAPDQEKSYWLIYNIPANVTKLAKNAKGIGKLGLNDKRRAEYDPMCSKGPGVKEYHISVFALSAEQIPNLSPDKANRAGLLEAIKNITLAEGTLDFQYERTK
;
A
#
# COMPACT_ATOMS: atom_id res chain seq x y z
N MET A 1 -34.73 -24.71 -7.55
CA MET A 1 -36.09 -24.43 -7.04
C MET A 1 -35.91 -23.98 -5.60
N ASN A 2 -36.14 -22.75 -5.13
CA ASN A 2 -36.91 -21.55 -5.53
C ASN A 2 -36.02 -20.33 -5.18
N ARG A 3 -35.78 -19.27 -5.97
CA ARG A 3 -36.63 -18.24 -6.64
C ARG A 3 -37.75 -17.62 -5.78
N GLU A 4 -37.41 -16.50 -5.15
CA GLU A 4 -38.20 -15.24 -5.02
C GLU A 4 -37.13 -14.12 -4.84
N LEU A 5 -36.85 -13.14 -5.71
CA LEU A 5 -37.65 -12.18 -6.47
C LEU A 5 -38.59 -11.34 -5.59
N LEU A 6 -38.02 -10.31 -4.96
CA LEU A 6 -38.74 -9.13 -4.49
C LEU A 6 -38.34 -7.93 -5.36
N ASN A 7 -39.25 -7.60 -6.27
CA ASN A 7 -39.45 -6.29 -6.86
C ASN A 7 -39.62 -5.23 -5.75
N LEU A 8 -39.12 -4.01 -5.96
CA LEU A 8 -39.95 -2.78 -5.96
C LEU A 8 -39.16 -1.56 -6.53
N PRO A 9 -39.86 -0.57 -7.12
CA PRO A 9 -39.36 0.40 -8.10
C PRO A 9 -38.89 1.72 -7.46
N PHE A 10 -38.09 2.52 -8.18
CA PHE A 10 -38.13 3.99 -8.03
C PHE A 10 -37.72 4.71 -9.33
N LEU A 11 -38.67 5.50 -9.85
CA LEU A 11 -38.58 6.46 -10.96
C LEU A 11 -37.42 7.44 -10.76
N LEU A 12 -36.59 7.85 -11.73
CA LEU A 12 -36.80 8.38 -13.09
C LEU A 12 -37.60 9.69 -13.19
N ALA A 13 -36.88 10.82 -13.19
CA ALA A 13 -37.16 12.09 -13.90
C ALA A 13 -35.91 12.99 -13.68
N LEU A 14 -35.26 13.66 -14.64
CA LEU A 14 -35.58 14.11 -15.99
C LEU A 14 -34.26 14.35 -16.76
N ALA A 15 -34.18 13.87 -17.99
CA ALA A 15 -33.79 14.64 -19.18
C ALA A 15 -34.00 13.73 -20.39
N GLN A 16 -35.17 13.84 -21.01
CA GLN A 16 -35.41 13.29 -22.34
C GLN A 16 -34.54 14.06 -23.33
N GLN A 17 -33.39 13.51 -23.70
CA GLN A 17 -32.78 13.74 -24.99
C GLN A 17 -32.70 12.40 -25.71
N LYS A 18 -33.58 12.27 -26.72
CA LYS A 18 -33.53 11.36 -27.87
C LYS A 18 -32.58 10.17 -27.71
N GLN A 19 -33.11 9.06 -27.20
CA GLN A 19 -32.56 7.75 -27.50
C GLN A 19 -32.63 7.54 -29.02
N SER A 20 -31.48 7.53 -29.69
CA SER A 20 -31.35 6.70 -30.89
C SER A 20 -31.25 5.26 -30.40
N GLN A 21 -32.39 4.55 -30.41
CA GLN A 21 -32.37 3.10 -30.41
C GLN A 21 -31.64 2.64 -31.67
N GLY A 22 -30.36 2.28 -31.51
CA GLY A 22 -29.63 1.45 -32.45
C GLY A 22 -29.81 0.00 -32.03
N ASP A 23 -30.62 -0.73 -32.77
CA ASP A 23 -30.67 -2.18 -32.74
C ASP A 23 -29.38 -2.68 -33.43
N GLY A 24 -28.43 -3.20 -32.64
CA GLY A 24 -27.10 -3.60 -33.13
C GLY A 24 -26.16 -3.92 -31.96
N ARG A 25 -26.24 -5.15 -31.45
CA ARG A 25 -25.26 -5.66 -30.47
C ARG A 25 -23.99 -6.14 -31.22
N ASP A 26 -22.84 -5.79 -30.63
CA ASP A 26 -21.48 -6.35 -30.73
C ASP A 26 -20.42 -5.83 -31.72
N ASP A 27 -20.71 -5.29 -32.91
CA ASP A 27 -19.61 -5.03 -33.87
C ASP A 27 -18.74 -3.78 -33.61
N ASN A 28 -19.13 -2.87 -32.71
CA ASN A 28 -18.44 -1.59 -32.50
C ASN A 28 -18.04 -1.30 -31.05
N MET A 29 -18.02 -2.33 -30.19
CA MET A 29 -17.64 -2.18 -28.78
C MET A 29 -16.11 -2.17 -28.62
N PRO A 30 -15.51 -1.16 -27.95
CA PRO A 30 -14.08 -1.14 -27.71
C PRO A 30 -13.61 -2.35 -26.92
N GLN A 31 -12.42 -2.88 -27.23
CA GLN A 31 -11.84 -4.02 -26.50
C GLN A 31 -11.77 -3.78 -24.99
N MET A 32 -11.51 -2.53 -24.58
CA MET A 32 -11.50 -2.09 -23.18
C MET A 32 -12.80 -2.44 -22.44
N ALA A 33 -13.96 -2.35 -23.10
CA ALA A 33 -15.27 -2.58 -22.49
C ALA A 33 -15.43 -4.00 -21.93
N LYS A 34 -14.74 -4.99 -22.50
CA LYS A 34 -14.80 -6.40 -22.06
C LYS A 34 -14.39 -6.56 -20.59
N ALA A 35 -13.42 -5.77 -20.12
CA ALA A 35 -12.98 -5.81 -18.73
C ALA A 35 -14.06 -5.34 -17.74
N PHE A 36 -14.96 -4.45 -18.17
CA PHE A 36 -15.99 -3.84 -17.34
C PHE A 36 -17.34 -4.59 -17.40
N GLU A 37 -17.53 -5.44 -18.41
CA GLU A 37 -18.81 -6.05 -18.73
C GLU A 37 -19.43 -6.85 -17.56
N ALA A 38 -18.59 -7.55 -16.79
CA ALA A 38 -19.05 -8.30 -15.61
C ALA A 38 -19.71 -7.37 -14.57
N PHE A 39 -19.14 -6.18 -14.34
CA PHE A 39 -19.68 -5.21 -13.38
C PHE A 39 -20.86 -4.42 -13.94
N VAL A 40 -20.94 -4.22 -15.26
CA VAL A 40 -22.14 -3.70 -15.93
C VAL A 40 -23.31 -4.68 -15.75
N LYS A 41 -23.09 -5.99 -15.96
CA LYS A 41 -24.11 -7.04 -15.73
C LYS A 41 -24.58 -7.10 -14.27
N LEU A 42 -23.69 -6.82 -13.33
CA LEU A 42 -24.00 -6.70 -11.90
C LEU A 42 -24.70 -5.39 -11.54
N LYS A 43 -24.90 -4.46 -12.49
CA LYS A 43 -25.43 -3.11 -12.29
C LYS A 43 -24.63 -2.28 -11.27
N ALA A 44 -23.35 -2.60 -11.09
CA ALA A 44 -22.45 -1.86 -10.21
C ALA A 44 -21.96 -0.56 -10.89
N ILE A 45 -21.85 -0.59 -12.22
CA ILE A 45 -21.35 0.51 -13.04
C ILE A 45 -22.17 0.62 -14.33
N ASN A 46 -22.05 1.78 -14.99
CA ASN A 46 -22.41 1.95 -16.40
C ASN A 46 -21.17 2.36 -17.19
N THR A 47 -21.17 2.06 -18.48
CA THR A 47 -20.09 2.44 -19.39
C THR A 47 -20.66 3.05 -20.67
N ARG A 48 -19.97 4.04 -21.21
CA ARG A 48 -20.24 4.65 -22.53
C ARG A 48 -18.93 5.01 -23.20
N TRP A 49 -18.93 5.28 -24.50
CA TRP A 49 -17.72 5.67 -25.22
C TRP A 49 -18.03 6.61 -26.38
N ASP A 50 -17.04 7.39 -26.76
CA ASP A 50 -16.97 8.10 -28.05
C ASP A 50 -15.70 7.68 -28.80
N ASP A 51 -15.33 8.39 -29.86
CA ASP A 51 -14.13 8.06 -30.65
C ASP A 51 -12.80 8.30 -29.91
N ARG A 52 -12.82 8.94 -28.74
CA ARG A 52 -11.61 9.33 -27.99
C ARG A 52 -11.50 8.67 -26.63
N TYR A 53 -12.62 8.55 -25.92
CA TYR A 53 -12.65 8.16 -24.52
C TYR A 53 -13.65 7.05 -24.25
N PHE A 54 -13.24 6.16 -23.36
CA PHE A 54 -14.10 5.26 -22.64
C PHE A 54 -14.48 5.89 -21.30
N TYR A 55 -15.76 5.88 -20.97
CA TYR A 55 -16.30 6.50 -19.78
C TYR A 55 -16.84 5.44 -18.83
N VAL A 56 -16.46 5.54 -17.55
CA VAL A 56 -16.92 4.65 -16.48
C VAL A 56 -17.71 5.46 -15.46
N GLU A 57 -18.96 5.06 -15.26
CA GLU A 57 -19.88 5.68 -14.33
C GLU A 57 -20.16 4.77 -13.14
N SER A 58 -20.05 5.30 -11.93
CA SER A 58 -20.29 4.54 -10.71
C SER A 58 -20.74 5.45 -9.57
N ASN A 59 -21.31 4.85 -8.53
CA ASN A 59 -21.57 5.55 -7.28
C ASN A 59 -20.39 5.51 -6.30
N GLY A 60 -19.21 5.00 -6.72
CA GLY A 60 -18.03 4.88 -5.88
C GLY A 60 -18.11 3.86 -4.73
N ILE A 61 -19.11 2.95 -4.72
CA ILE A 61 -19.23 1.89 -3.70
C ILE A 61 -18.98 0.52 -4.33
N PRO A 62 -17.91 -0.20 -3.96
CA PRO A 62 -17.62 -1.52 -4.51
C PRO A 62 -18.57 -2.61 -4.00
N VAL A 63 -18.72 -3.67 -4.80
CA VAL A 63 -19.44 -4.91 -4.44
C VAL A 63 -18.50 -5.90 -3.74
N HIS A 64 -17.85 -5.46 -2.65
CA HIS A 64 -17.09 -6.30 -1.73
C HIS A 64 -17.09 -5.66 -0.33
N ARG A 65 -16.57 -6.38 0.68
CA ARG A 65 -16.43 -5.83 2.04
C ARG A 65 -15.40 -4.70 2.06
N MET A 66 -15.64 -3.63 2.81
CA MET A 66 -14.75 -2.46 2.89
C MET A 66 -14.28 -2.22 4.32
N MET A 67 -13.27 -1.38 4.50
CA MET A 67 -12.81 -0.76 5.75
C MET A 67 -12.18 -1.70 6.78
N VAL A 68 -12.54 -2.99 6.79
CA VAL A 68 -12.03 -3.96 7.76
C VAL A 68 -10.52 -4.15 7.58
N GLY A 69 -9.78 -4.05 8.69
CA GLY A 69 -8.33 -4.18 8.70
C GLY A 69 -7.57 -2.86 8.80
N ILE A 70 -8.22 -1.72 8.53
CA ILE A 70 -7.60 -0.39 8.67
C ILE A 70 -7.20 -0.14 10.13
N THR A 71 -5.94 0.24 10.34
CA THR A 71 -5.36 0.58 11.66
C THR A 71 -4.90 2.03 11.78
N ALA A 72 -4.79 2.75 10.67
CA ALA A 72 -4.51 4.18 10.62
C ALA A 72 -5.75 4.93 10.10
N TRP A 73 -6.86 4.78 10.83
CA TRP A 73 -8.15 5.26 10.37
C TRP A 73 -8.30 6.79 10.49
N GLN A 74 -8.62 7.44 9.38
CA GLN A 74 -8.86 8.89 9.30
C GLN A 74 -10.29 9.30 9.67
N GLN A 75 -11.04 8.41 10.34
CA GLN A 75 -12.44 8.63 10.73
C GLN A 75 -13.38 8.95 9.55
N GLN A 76 -13.02 8.43 8.37
CA GLN A 76 -13.82 8.46 7.13
C GLN A 76 -14.55 7.13 6.95
N VAL A 77 -15.72 7.15 6.31
CA VAL A 77 -16.55 5.96 6.03
C VAL A 77 -16.98 5.97 4.56
N PRO A 78 -17.38 4.83 3.98
CA PRO A 78 -17.81 4.81 2.58
C PRO A 78 -19.11 5.59 2.37
N LEU A 79 -19.07 6.68 1.61
CA LEU A 79 -20.25 7.39 1.13
C LEU A 79 -20.31 7.38 -0.40
N PRO A 80 -21.52 7.17 -0.99
CA PRO A 80 -21.67 7.22 -2.44
C PRO A 80 -21.23 8.57 -3.03
N GLN A 81 -20.50 8.49 -4.13
CA GLN A 81 -20.05 9.62 -4.93
C GLN A 81 -20.83 9.67 -6.25
N LYS A 82 -20.88 10.84 -6.90
CA LYS A 82 -21.66 11.05 -8.13
C LYS A 82 -20.75 11.03 -9.37
N TYR A 83 -20.14 9.89 -9.68
CA TYR A 83 -19.30 9.77 -10.88
C TYR A 83 -20.16 9.41 -12.10
N PHE A 84 -21.06 10.31 -12.50
CA PHE A 84 -22.01 10.11 -13.61
C PHE A 84 -21.99 11.30 -14.58
N GLY A 85 -22.38 11.08 -15.84
CA GLY A 85 -22.50 12.14 -16.84
C GLY A 85 -21.17 12.85 -17.07
N GLU A 86 -21.16 14.18 -16.96
CA GLU A 86 -19.94 15.00 -17.11
C GLU A 86 -18.89 14.75 -16.02
N ASN A 87 -19.27 14.14 -14.88
CA ASN A 87 -18.37 13.78 -13.78
C ASN A 87 -17.97 12.29 -13.81
N SER A 88 -18.17 11.60 -14.93
CA SER A 88 -17.73 10.20 -15.11
C SER A 88 -16.22 10.10 -15.27
N TRP A 89 -15.62 8.98 -14.86
CA TRP A 89 -14.23 8.68 -15.18
C TRP A 89 -14.03 8.59 -16.69
N GLN A 90 -12.90 9.05 -17.19
CA GLN A 90 -12.57 9.08 -18.63
C GLN A 90 -11.21 8.41 -18.83
N ILE A 91 -11.13 7.49 -19.79
CA ILE A 91 -9.93 6.71 -20.10
C ILE A 91 -9.69 6.83 -21.61
N PRO A 92 -8.51 7.26 -22.08
CA PRO A 92 -8.22 7.33 -23.51
C PRO A 92 -8.37 5.95 -24.19
N LEU A 93 -9.09 5.88 -25.30
CA LEU A 93 -9.21 4.66 -26.12
C LEU A 93 -7.96 4.42 -26.99
N HIS A 94 -7.25 5.50 -27.30
CA HIS A 94 -6.08 5.49 -28.17
C HIS A 94 -4.89 6.09 -27.41
N PRO A 95 -4.30 5.33 -26.47
CA PRO A 95 -3.19 5.82 -25.66
C PRO A 95 -1.94 6.07 -26.51
N VAL A 96 -1.25 7.18 -26.24
CA VAL A 96 -0.03 7.58 -26.96
C VAL A 96 1.16 7.46 -26.00
N PRO A 97 2.24 6.74 -26.37
CA PRO A 97 3.45 6.69 -25.55
C PRO A 97 4.02 8.10 -25.33
N ALA A 98 4.28 8.47 -24.07
CA ALA A 98 4.83 9.76 -23.76
C ALA A 98 6.28 9.87 -24.24
N LYS A 99 6.65 11.03 -24.78
CA LYS A 99 8.08 11.34 -25.06
C LYS A 99 8.93 11.31 -23.79
N LYS A 100 8.32 11.63 -22.65
CA LYS A 100 8.90 11.62 -21.31
C LYS A 100 7.90 11.01 -20.34
N PRO A 101 7.92 9.68 -20.16
CA PRO A 101 7.10 9.01 -19.16
C PRO A 101 7.26 9.64 -17.78
N GLN A 102 6.16 9.72 -17.02
CA GLN A 102 6.14 10.40 -15.73
C GLN A 102 6.02 9.40 -14.59
N SER A 103 6.88 9.51 -13.57
CA SER A 103 6.78 8.65 -12.38
C SER A 103 5.68 9.13 -11.44
N ALA A 104 4.91 8.18 -10.88
CA ALA A 104 4.01 8.45 -9.77
C ALA A 104 4.76 8.59 -8.43
N LYS A 105 6.06 8.25 -8.37
CA LYS A 105 6.85 8.48 -7.16
C LYS A 105 7.11 9.97 -6.99
N GLY A 106 6.44 10.58 -6.00
CA GLY A 106 6.57 12.01 -5.69
C GLY A 106 5.74 12.94 -6.58
N ASN A 107 5.00 12.41 -7.56
CA ASN A 107 4.04 13.15 -8.39
C ASN A 107 2.68 12.45 -8.33
N PHE A 108 1.61 13.08 -8.81
CA PHE A 108 0.27 12.47 -8.81
C PHE A 108 -0.16 11.93 -7.43
N LEU A 109 0.23 12.60 -6.34
CA LEU A 109 -0.10 12.19 -4.97
C LEU A 109 -1.57 12.47 -4.62
N ARG A 110 -2.27 13.25 -5.46
CA ARG A 110 -3.68 13.58 -5.33
C ARG A 110 -4.45 12.94 -6.47
N GLY A 111 -5.68 12.53 -6.19
CA GLY A 111 -6.59 11.96 -7.20
C GLY A 111 -6.17 10.58 -7.68
N ALA A 112 -6.92 10.07 -8.66
CA ALA A 112 -6.67 8.75 -9.20
C ALA A 112 -5.53 8.74 -10.23
N ILE A 113 -4.88 7.59 -10.34
CA ILE A 113 -3.94 7.24 -11.41
C ILE A 113 -4.47 6.14 -12.33
N ALA A 114 -5.51 5.43 -11.90
CA ALA A 114 -6.19 4.39 -12.66
C ALA A 114 -7.64 4.24 -12.22
N VAL A 115 -8.43 3.48 -12.98
CA VAL A 115 -9.80 3.10 -12.64
C VAL A 115 -9.93 1.59 -12.75
N ALA A 116 -10.39 0.96 -11.68
CA ALA A 116 -10.60 -0.49 -11.63
C ALA A 116 -11.81 -0.92 -12.44
N ALA A 117 -11.85 -2.18 -12.87
CA ALA A 117 -12.94 -2.77 -13.64
C ALA A 117 -14.32 -2.66 -12.96
N ASN A 118 -14.35 -2.53 -11.63
CA ASN A 118 -15.57 -2.30 -10.85
C ASN A 118 -15.94 -0.81 -10.70
N GLY A 119 -15.27 0.10 -11.42
CA GLY A 119 -15.52 1.53 -11.44
C GLY A 119 -15.06 2.29 -10.19
N ILE A 120 -14.22 1.67 -9.36
CA ILE A 120 -13.58 2.34 -8.22
C ILE A 120 -12.24 2.93 -8.67
N PRO A 121 -11.95 4.20 -8.36
CA PRO A 121 -10.67 4.79 -8.68
C PRO A 121 -9.53 4.14 -7.87
N ILE A 122 -8.36 4.09 -8.49
CA ILE A 122 -7.12 3.66 -7.85
C ILE A 122 -6.20 4.86 -7.77
N PHE A 123 -5.84 5.23 -6.55
CA PHE A 123 -4.96 6.32 -6.21
C PHE A 123 -3.53 5.82 -6.12
N ASN A 124 -2.60 6.76 -6.08
CA ASN A 124 -1.18 6.49 -5.93
C ASN A 124 -0.92 5.66 -4.66
N PRO A 125 -0.11 4.58 -4.69
CA PRO A 125 0.27 3.83 -3.49
C PRO A 125 0.80 4.70 -2.34
N LEU A 126 1.39 5.85 -2.68
CA LEU A 126 1.80 6.86 -1.72
C LEU A 126 0.66 7.84 -1.43
N ASN A 127 0.41 8.10 -0.15
CA ASN A 127 -0.52 9.15 0.26
C ASN A 127 0.05 10.56 0.02
N ASN A 128 -0.74 11.59 0.32
CA ASN A 128 -0.35 13.00 0.13
C ASN A 128 0.92 13.45 0.88
N ARG A 129 1.41 12.66 1.86
CA ARG A 129 2.66 12.92 2.60
C ARG A 129 3.86 12.23 1.96
N GLY A 130 3.63 11.33 1.00
CA GLY A 130 4.63 10.46 0.40
C GLY A 130 4.83 9.14 1.14
N ASP A 131 4.02 8.82 2.15
CA ASP A 131 4.09 7.52 2.85
C ASP A 131 3.32 6.46 2.06
N ASP A 132 3.80 5.23 2.03
CA ASP A 132 3.06 4.10 1.45
C ASP A 132 1.84 3.77 2.30
N ALA A 133 0.64 3.93 1.72
CA ALA A 133 -0.63 3.79 2.41
C ALA A 133 -0.88 2.37 2.94
N PHE A 134 -0.41 1.34 2.23
CA PHE A 134 -0.51 -0.05 2.67
C PHE A 134 0.30 -0.26 3.95
N LEU A 135 1.51 0.29 3.96
CA LEU A 135 2.49 0.09 5.03
C LEU A 135 2.18 0.94 6.25
N PHE A 136 1.55 2.09 6.03
CA PHE A 136 1.03 2.95 7.08
C PHE A 136 -0.22 2.35 7.77
N GLY A 137 -0.82 1.30 7.20
CA GLY A 137 -2.03 0.65 7.72
C GLY A 137 -3.30 1.46 7.45
N GLU A 138 -3.31 2.29 6.40
CA GLU A 138 -4.48 3.07 5.98
C GLU A 138 -5.48 2.21 5.19
N LEU A 139 -5.07 1.05 4.67
CA LEU A 139 -5.86 0.22 3.76
C LEU A 139 -6.62 -0.91 4.45
N ASP A 140 -7.77 -1.25 3.88
CA ASP A 140 -8.51 -2.45 4.21
C ASP A 140 -7.93 -3.70 3.52
N GLU A 141 -8.55 -4.85 3.77
CA GLU A 141 -8.12 -6.14 3.23
C GLU A 141 -8.15 -6.25 1.69
N PHE A 142 -8.87 -5.36 1.01
CA PHE A 142 -8.92 -5.29 -0.46
C PHE A 142 -8.02 -4.20 -1.02
N GLY A 143 -7.32 -3.46 -0.15
CA GLY A 143 -6.35 -2.48 -0.58
C GLY A 143 -6.89 -1.08 -0.78
N GLY A 144 -8.04 -0.75 -0.21
CA GLY A 144 -8.62 0.58 -0.32
C GLY A 144 -8.98 1.20 1.01
N HIS A 145 -9.38 2.47 0.96
CA HIS A 145 -9.87 3.22 2.10
C HIS A 145 -10.72 4.41 1.64
N CYS A 146 -11.29 5.14 2.59
CA CYS A 146 -12.03 6.37 2.31
C CYS A 146 -11.15 7.61 2.43
N GLY A 147 -11.18 8.45 1.40
CA GLY A 147 -10.56 9.76 1.36
C GLY A 147 -11.31 10.81 2.20
N ARG A 148 -10.81 12.05 2.16
CA ARG A 148 -11.37 13.18 2.92
C ARG A 148 -12.80 13.55 2.53
N ALA A 149 -13.29 13.07 1.39
CA ALA A 149 -14.67 13.26 0.96
C ALA A 149 -15.55 12.03 1.22
N ASP A 150 -15.10 11.12 2.10
CA ASP A 150 -15.72 9.81 2.34
C ASP A 150 -15.79 8.94 1.06
N ASP A 151 -14.93 9.23 0.08
CA ASP A 151 -14.82 8.52 -1.19
C ASP A 151 -13.95 7.28 -1.04
N TYR A 152 -14.50 6.09 -1.30
CA TYR A 152 -13.71 4.86 -1.26
C TYR A 152 -12.85 4.73 -2.53
N HIS A 153 -11.57 4.43 -2.37
CA HIS A 153 -10.62 4.22 -3.46
C HIS A 153 -9.54 3.22 -3.08
N TYR A 154 -8.94 2.55 -4.07
CA TYR A 154 -7.82 1.64 -3.86
C TYR A 154 -6.47 2.38 -3.87
N HIS A 155 -5.46 1.81 -3.23
CA HIS A 155 -4.05 2.21 -3.34
C HIS A 155 -3.14 1.06 -3.81
N ILE A 156 -3.68 -0.15 -3.90
CA ILE A 156 -3.02 -1.32 -4.48
C ILE A 156 -3.92 -1.92 -5.57
N ALA A 157 -3.31 -2.68 -6.50
CA ALA A 157 -4.07 -3.33 -7.56
C ALA A 157 -5.14 -4.27 -6.98
N PRO A 158 -6.43 -4.13 -7.35
CA PRO A 158 -7.51 -4.97 -6.85
C PRO A 158 -7.55 -6.32 -7.60
N VAL A 159 -6.49 -7.13 -7.46
CA VAL A 159 -6.33 -8.43 -8.14
C VAL A 159 -7.47 -9.43 -7.85
N HIS A 160 -8.20 -9.24 -6.75
CA HIS A 160 -9.36 -10.05 -6.42
C HIS A 160 -10.48 -9.96 -7.47
N LEU A 161 -10.52 -8.89 -8.28
CA LEU A 161 -11.50 -8.71 -9.35
C LEU A 161 -11.37 -9.75 -10.46
N GLU A 162 -10.21 -10.41 -10.62
CA GLU A 162 -10.01 -11.52 -11.57
C GLU A 162 -11.01 -12.67 -11.35
N LYS A 163 -11.50 -12.86 -10.11
CA LYS A 163 -12.53 -13.85 -9.80
C LYS A 163 -13.88 -13.52 -10.44
N THR A 164 -14.14 -12.25 -10.70
CA THR A 164 -15.40 -11.75 -11.28
C THR A 164 -15.29 -11.55 -12.78
N ILE A 165 -14.19 -10.95 -13.24
CA ILE A 165 -14.01 -10.62 -14.67
C ILE A 165 -13.44 -11.80 -15.48
N GLY A 166 -12.75 -12.74 -14.81
CA GLY A 166 -12.02 -13.83 -15.45
C GLY A 166 -10.54 -13.51 -15.62
N LYS A 167 -9.70 -14.55 -15.57
CA LYS A 167 -8.26 -14.41 -15.81
C LYS A 167 -7.97 -13.91 -17.23
N GLY A 168 -6.91 -13.13 -17.36
CA GLY A 168 -6.43 -12.63 -18.64
C GLY A 168 -7.16 -11.39 -19.16
N LEU A 169 -8.13 -10.85 -18.42
CA LEU A 169 -8.66 -9.51 -18.66
C LEU A 169 -7.98 -8.49 -17.73
N PRO A 170 -7.83 -7.22 -18.17
CA PRO A 170 -7.33 -6.15 -17.31
C PRO A 170 -8.23 -5.96 -16.09
N ILE A 171 -7.64 -5.90 -14.89
CA ILE A 171 -8.35 -5.59 -13.64
C ILE A 171 -8.61 -4.10 -13.46
N ALA A 172 -7.88 -3.26 -14.21
CA ALA A 172 -7.99 -1.82 -14.21
C ALA A 172 -7.38 -1.23 -15.50
N PHE A 173 -7.57 0.06 -15.70
CA PHE A 173 -6.88 0.84 -16.73
C PHE A 173 -6.28 2.09 -16.10
N ALA A 174 -5.01 2.36 -16.41
CA ALA A 174 -4.37 3.61 -16.02
C ALA A 174 -5.01 4.80 -16.77
N LEU A 175 -4.95 5.99 -16.19
CA LEU A 175 -5.55 7.19 -16.82
C LEU A 175 -4.83 7.66 -18.09
N ASP A 176 -3.67 7.07 -18.40
CA ASP A 176 -3.02 7.22 -19.71
C ASP A 176 -3.60 6.30 -20.80
N GLY A 177 -4.54 5.42 -20.45
CA GLY A 177 -5.28 4.52 -21.35
C GLY A 177 -4.72 3.11 -21.45
N TYR A 178 -3.58 2.79 -20.83
CA TYR A 178 -3.01 1.45 -20.88
C TYR A 178 -3.62 0.50 -19.84
N PRO A 179 -3.84 -0.79 -20.18
CA PRO A 179 -4.43 -1.77 -19.27
C PRO A 179 -3.48 -2.13 -18.13
N ILE A 180 -4.07 -2.50 -16.99
CA ILE A 180 -3.38 -3.04 -15.82
C ILE A 180 -3.91 -4.45 -15.58
N TYR A 181 -3.05 -5.45 -15.69
CA TYR A 181 -3.35 -6.85 -15.42
C TYR A 181 -3.02 -7.26 -13.98
N GLY A 182 -3.42 -8.47 -13.60
CA GLY A 182 -3.05 -9.09 -12.32
C GLY A 182 -1.57 -9.47 -12.26
N TYR A 183 -1.27 -10.49 -11.44
CA TYR A 183 0.12 -10.95 -11.23
C TYR A 183 0.69 -11.79 -12.39
N ASP A 184 -0.18 -12.27 -13.27
CA ASP A 184 0.14 -13.14 -14.39
C ASP A 184 -0.10 -12.38 -15.72
N GLU A 185 0.55 -12.83 -16.78
CA GLU A 185 0.28 -12.42 -18.16
C GLU A 185 -1.16 -12.76 -18.57
N PRO A 186 -1.69 -12.15 -19.65
CA PRO A 186 -3.01 -12.49 -20.15
C PRO A 186 -3.22 -13.98 -20.48
N ASP A 187 -2.15 -14.69 -20.86
CA ASP A 187 -2.15 -16.13 -21.13
C ASP A 187 -1.94 -17.01 -19.87
N GLY A 188 -1.79 -16.37 -18.70
CA GLY A 188 -1.59 -17.02 -17.41
C GLY A 188 -0.13 -17.37 -17.10
N SER A 189 0.82 -17.04 -17.97
CA SER A 189 2.24 -17.21 -17.68
C SER A 189 2.75 -16.18 -16.66
N PRO A 190 3.85 -16.46 -15.94
CA PRO A 190 4.40 -15.50 -14.98
C PRO A 190 4.96 -14.26 -15.68
N VAL A 191 4.68 -13.09 -15.12
CA VAL A 191 5.19 -11.81 -15.60
C VAL A 191 6.70 -11.72 -15.39
N VAL A 192 7.42 -11.29 -16.42
CA VAL A 192 8.87 -11.05 -16.38
C VAL A 192 9.26 -9.77 -17.11
N GLY A 193 10.35 -9.15 -16.68
CA GLY A 193 10.93 -8.01 -17.39
C GLY A 193 10.12 -6.71 -17.30
N LEU A 194 9.43 -6.48 -16.18
CA LEU A 194 8.77 -5.21 -15.91
C LEU A 194 9.79 -4.06 -15.86
N ASP A 195 9.38 -2.92 -16.42
CA ASP A 195 10.10 -1.66 -16.37
C ASP A 195 9.89 -0.92 -15.04
N ALA A 196 10.40 0.32 -14.95
CA ALA A 196 10.33 1.14 -13.76
C ALA A 196 8.91 1.55 -13.32
N PHE A 197 7.89 1.36 -14.18
CA PHE A 197 6.49 1.67 -13.89
C PHE A 197 5.63 0.42 -13.70
N ASN A 198 6.25 -0.76 -13.49
CA ASN A 198 5.57 -2.05 -13.44
C ASN A 198 4.82 -2.40 -14.73
N GLY A 199 5.30 -1.96 -15.89
CA GLY A 199 4.76 -2.40 -17.17
C GLY A 199 5.81 -2.99 -18.09
N HIS A 200 5.38 -3.55 -19.20
CA HIS A 200 6.27 -4.02 -20.25
C HIS A 200 5.51 -4.08 -21.58
N LYS A 201 6.21 -4.49 -22.66
CA LYS A 201 5.58 -4.74 -23.95
C LYS A 201 5.46 -6.24 -24.21
N ASP A 202 4.31 -6.65 -24.74
CA ASP A 202 4.12 -7.99 -25.28
C ASP A 202 4.92 -8.20 -26.59
N LYS A 203 4.83 -9.41 -27.15
CA LYS A 203 5.50 -9.76 -28.42
C LYS A 203 4.98 -8.97 -29.63
N ALA A 204 3.76 -8.44 -29.56
CA ALA A 204 3.16 -7.60 -30.58
C ALA A 204 3.52 -6.11 -30.40
N GLY A 205 4.23 -5.76 -29.33
CA GLY A 205 4.65 -4.40 -29.02
C GLY A 205 3.61 -3.59 -28.23
N ASN A 206 2.51 -4.20 -27.78
CA ASN A 206 1.51 -3.54 -26.96
C ASN A 206 2.04 -3.40 -25.54
N TYR A 207 1.96 -2.18 -24.99
CA TYR A 207 2.38 -1.92 -23.62
C TYR A 207 1.22 -2.15 -22.65
N HIS A 208 1.53 -2.69 -21.47
CA HIS A 208 0.58 -2.86 -20.39
C HIS A 208 1.29 -2.92 -19.03
N TYR A 209 0.56 -2.59 -17.98
CA TYR A 209 1.03 -2.68 -16.60
C TYR A 209 0.60 -3.97 -15.93
N HIS A 210 1.26 -4.30 -14.84
CA HIS A 210 0.93 -5.42 -13.98
C HIS A 210 0.85 -5.04 -12.51
N ALA A 211 -0.05 -5.73 -11.81
CA ALA A 211 -0.04 -5.80 -10.37
C ALA A 211 1.26 -6.47 -9.90
N THR A 212 1.81 -6.00 -8.78
CA THR A 212 2.96 -6.63 -8.13
C THR A 212 2.75 -6.71 -6.62
N LYS A 213 3.43 -7.64 -5.95
CA LYS A 213 3.30 -7.82 -4.49
C LYS A 213 4.15 -6.85 -3.68
N LYS A 214 4.98 -6.06 -4.35
CA LYS A 214 5.88 -5.06 -3.77
C LYS A 214 5.56 -3.71 -4.38
N TYR A 215 5.91 -2.63 -3.68
CA TYR A 215 5.80 -1.29 -4.24
C TYR A 215 6.40 -1.25 -5.66
N PRO A 216 5.70 -0.64 -6.65
CA PRO A 216 4.50 0.18 -6.50
C PRO A 216 3.15 -0.55 -6.53
N TYR A 217 3.09 -1.89 -6.47
CA TYR A 217 1.88 -2.73 -6.47
C TYR A 217 0.96 -2.68 -7.71
N LEU A 218 1.00 -1.59 -8.46
CA LEU A 218 0.31 -1.33 -9.73
C LEU A 218 1.21 -0.44 -10.60
N ASN A 219 0.65 0.35 -11.53
CA ASN A 219 1.43 1.25 -12.36
C ASN A 219 2.18 2.29 -11.51
N GLY A 220 3.52 2.24 -11.55
CA GLY A 220 4.41 3.14 -10.81
C GLY A 220 4.55 4.54 -11.40
N GLY A 221 3.77 4.83 -12.44
CA GLY A 221 3.85 6.02 -13.28
C GLY A 221 2.98 5.85 -14.53
N PHE A 222 3.25 6.70 -15.51
CA PHE A 222 2.57 6.74 -16.80
C PHE A 222 3.60 6.61 -17.92
N PHE A 223 3.49 5.52 -18.65
CA PHE A 223 4.13 5.28 -19.94
C PHE A 223 3.47 6.12 -21.03
N GLY A 224 2.16 6.32 -20.97
CA GLY A 224 1.41 7.16 -21.90
C GLY A 224 1.34 8.63 -21.47
N GLU A 225 0.85 9.46 -22.39
CA GLU A 225 0.66 10.89 -22.16
C GLU A 225 -0.45 11.15 -21.12
N VAL A 226 -0.12 11.96 -20.11
CA VAL A 226 -1.08 12.52 -19.15
C VAL A 226 -0.77 14.00 -18.94
N VAL A 227 -1.77 14.75 -18.47
CA VAL A 227 -1.57 16.13 -18.01
C VAL A 227 -1.60 16.12 -16.48
N GLU A 228 -0.52 16.58 -15.86
CA GLU A 228 -0.48 16.82 -14.42
C GLU A 228 -0.91 18.25 -14.10
N ARG A 229 -1.90 18.43 -13.21
CA ARG A 229 -2.27 19.73 -12.65
C ARG A 229 -2.55 19.59 -11.15
N ASP A 230 -1.93 20.45 -10.33
CA ASP A 230 -2.09 20.47 -8.87
C ASP A 230 -1.81 19.12 -8.18
N GLY A 231 -0.89 18.32 -8.76
CA GLY A 231 -0.47 17.02 -8.24
C GLY A 231 -1.42 15.86 -8.53
N GLN A 232 -2.24 15.95 -9.59
CA GLN A 232 -3.15 14.90 -10.05
C GLN A 232 -3.25 14.87 -11.58
N VAL A 233 -3.76 13.78 -12.16
CA VAL A 233 -4.11 13.73 -13.58
C VAL A 233 -5.31 14.64 -13.89
N ASP A 234 -5.27 15.41 -14.97
CA ASP A 234 -6.34 16.32 -15.40
C ASP A 234 -6.76 16.04 -16.86
N PRO A 235 -8.06 16.04 -17.18
CA PRO A 235 -9.20 16.14 -16.26
C PRO A 235 -9.47 14.83 -15.51
N GLN A 236 -10.11 14.93 -14.34
CA GLN A 236 -10.71 13.78 -13.66
C GLN A 236 -11.94 14.19 -12.84
N PRO A 237 -12.85 13.24 -12.55
CA PRO A 237 -14.00 13.46 -11.67
C PRO A 237 -13.65 14.06 -10.31
N ARG A 238 -14.64 14.70 -9.69
CA ARG A 238 -14.54 15.23 -8.33
C ARG A 238 -15.50 14.51 -7.40
N ALA A 239 -14.98 14.07 -6.26
CA ALA A 239 -15.78 13.64 -5.11
C ALA A 239 -16.37 14.88 -4.41
N GLU A 240 -17.58 14.74 -3.85
CA GLU A 240 -18.27 15.81 -3.14
C GLU A 240 -18.39 15.46 -1.65
N PRO A 241 -17.66 16.13 -0.75
CA PRO A 241 -17.75 15.83 0.68
C PRO A 241 -19.12 16.21 1.22
N LEU A 242 -19.82 15.24 1.83
CA LEU A 242 -21.08 15.47 2.54
C LEU A 242 -20.85 16.11 3.92
N ARG A 243 -19.72 15.78 4.55
CA ARG A 243 -19.32 16.23 5.89
C ARG A 243 -17.85 16.65 5.94
N PRO A 244 -17.42 17.42 6.95
CA PRO A 244 -16.00 17.72 7.16
C PRO A 244 -15.19 16.46 7.46
N SER A 245 -13.97 16.39 6.94
CA SER A 245 -13.00 15.35 7.31
C SER A 245 -12.61 15.49 8.79
N LEU A 246 -12.51 14.36 9.48
CA LEU A 246 -12.13 14.26 10.88
C LEU A 246 -10.62 13.98 11.03
N PRO A 247 -10.01 14.25 12.19
CA PRO A 247 -8.62 13.89 12.44
C PRO A 247 -8.45 12.36 12.48
N PRO A 248 -7.25 11.82 12.27
CA PRO A 248 -6.98 10.39 12.50
C PRO A 248 -7.30 9.95 13.93
N MET A 249 -7.86 8.75 14.09
CA MET A 249 -8.10 8.14 15.39
C MET A 249 -6.92 7.25 15.76
N ARG A 250 -6.23 7.62 16.85
CA ARG A 250 -5.06 6.89 17.32
C ARG A 250 -5.44 5.51 17.88
N ASP A 251 -4.62 4.52 17.57
CA ASP A 251 -4.74 3.12 18.05
C ASP A 251 -6.06 2.42 17.66
N ALA A 252 -6.83 3.00 16.74
CA ALA A 252 -8.08 2.41 16.27
C ALA A 252 -7.83 1.33 15.21
N LYS A 253 -8.49 0.19 15.37
CA LYS A 253 -8.58 -0.87 14.35
C LYS A 253 -10.02 -1.06 13.94
N ILE A 254 -10.32 -0.97 12.65
CA ILE A 254 -11.66 -1.28 12.14
C ILE A 254 -11.82 -2.80 12.06
N THR A 255 -12.81 -3.33 12.79
CA THR A 255 -13.03 -4.78 12.95
C THR A 255 -14.22 -5.30 12.17
N ASP A 256 -15.21 -4.45 11.86
CA ASP A 256 -16.40 -4.84 11.11
C ASP A 256 -16.94 -3.64 10.33
N PHE A 257 -17.50 -3.90 9.16
CA PHE A 257 -18.26 -2.93 8.37
C PHE A 257 -19.34 -3.67 7.59
N LYS A 258 -20.60 -3.27 7.79
CA LYS A 258 -21.74 -3.93 7.16
C LYS A 258 -22.87 -2.98 6.88
N GLU A 259 -23.58 -3.27 5.81
CA GLU A 259 -24.91 -2.72 5.57
C GLU A 259 -25.93 -3.54 6.37
N THR A 260 -26.67 -2.90 7.28
CA THR A 260 -27.66 -3.57 8.15
C THR A 260 -29.04 -3.64 7.50
N LYS A 261 -29.33 -2.69 6.61
CA LYS A 261 -30.49 -2.61 5.71
C LYS A 261 -30.13 -1.65 4.58
N PRO A 262 -30.84 -1.66 3.44
CA PRO A 262 -30.52 -0.79 2.31
C PRO A 262 -30.28 0.67 2.72
N GLY A 263 -29.09 1.19 2.44
CA GLY A 263 -28.67 2.55 2.75
C GLY A 263 -28.30 2.82 4.22
N SER A 264 -28.23 1.79 5.07
CA SER A 264 -27.86 1.92 6.49
C SER A 264 -26.68 1.04 6.86
N TYR A 265 -25.67 1.64 7.47
CA TYR A 265 -24.37 1.02 7.67
C TYR A 265 -23.94 1.10 9.13
N VAL A 266 -23.15 0.11 9.54
CA VAL A 266 -22.47 0.08 10.83
C VAL A 266 -21.01 -0.27 10.61
N LEU A 267 -20.13 0.63 11.02
CA LEU A 267 -18.70 0.41 11.20
C LEU A 267 -18.42 0.16 12.67
N THR A 268 -17.70 -0.92 12.99
CA THR A 268 -17.22 -1.21 14.35
C THR A 268 -15.70 -1.08 14.38
N TYR A 269 -15.20 -0.36 15.36
CA TYR A 269 -13.77 -0.21 15.60
C TYR A 269 -13.42 -0.59 17.04
N ASP A 270 -12.18 -1.03 17.23
CA ASP A 270 -11.57 -1.34 18.52
C ASP A 270 -10.47 -0.34 18.83
N VAL A 271 -10.43 0.16 20.07
CA VAL A 271 -9.29 0.89 20.62
C VAL A 271 -8.91 0.18 21.91
N GLN A 272 -7.77 -0.52 21.90
CA GLN A 272 -7.21 -1.20 23.08
C GLN A 272 -8.22 -2.17 23.75
N GLY A 273 -8.94 -2.96 22.96
CA GLY A 273 -9.92 -3.95 23.43
C GLY A 273 -11.30 -3.40 23.76
N LYS A 274 -11.52 -2.08 23.62
CA LYS A 274 -12.82 -1.44 23.79
C LYS A 274 -13.41 -1.08 22.44
N LYS A 275 -14.67 -1.47 22.23
CA LYS A 275 -15.37 -1.24 20.96
C LYS A 275 -16.09 0.10 20.94
N GLY A 276 -16.05 0.76 19.79
CA GLY A 276 -16.94 1.85 19.42
C GLY A 276 -17.58 1.58 18.06
N THR A 277 -18.57 2.40 17.70
CA THR A 277 -19.29 2.24 16.43
C THR A 277 -19.55 3.57 15.75
N VAL A 278 -19.57 3.55 14.42
CA VAL A 278 -20.15 4.61 13.59
C VAL A 278 -21.29 4.00 12.81
N THR A 279 -22.51 4.42 13.11
CA THR A 279 -23.69 4.02 12.34
C THR A 279 -24.14 5.19 11.50
N TYR A 280 -24.58 4.94 10.27
CA TYR A 280 -25.17 5.99 9.46
C TYR A 280 -26.27 5.46 8.54
N THR A 281 -27.22 6.33 8.21
CA THR A 281 -28.30 6.03 7.27
C THR A 281 -28.38 7.15 6.23
N LEU A 282 -28.31 6.77 4.97
CA LEU A 282 -28.49 7.65 3.82
C LEU A 282 -29.98 7.85 3.57
N ALA A 283 -30.39 9.10 3.45
CA ALA A 283 -31.75 9.48 3.09
C ALA A 283 -31.89 9.66 1.57
N ALA A 284 -33.12 9.58 1.08
CA ALA A 284 -33.43 9.71 -0.35
C ALA A 284 -33.06 11.07 -0.95
N ASP A 285 -32.97 12.12 -0.12
CA ASP A 285 -32.56 13.46 -0.53
C ASP A 285 -31.03 13.65 -0.58
N GLY A 286 -30.26 12.59 -0.34
CA GLY A 286 -28.80 12.60 -0.30
C GLY A 286 -28.21 13.11 1.02
N SER A 287 -29.03 13.38 2.04
CA SER A 287 -28.55 13.61 3.39
C SER A 287 -28.17 12.30 4.09
N ALA A 288 -27.40 12.39 5.17
CA ALA A 288 -26.99 11.26 5.99
C ALA A 288 -27.12 11.59 7.48
N ASN A 289 -27.71 10.67 8.23
CA ASN A 289 -27.80 10.73 9.68
C ASN A 289 -26.75 9.79 10.28
N PHE A 290 -25.86 10.32 11.11
CA PHE A 290 -24.79 9.60 11.78
C PHE A 290 -25.07 9.46 13.27
N SER A 291 -24.64 8.34 13.84
CA SER A 291 -24.50 8.11 15.27
C SER A 291 -23.10 7.59 15.54
N PHE A 292 -22.34 8.33 16.35
CA PHE A 292 -20.99 7.98 16.76
C PHE A 292 -21.04 7.54 18.22
N THR A 293 -20.77 6.27 18.48
CA THR A 293 -20.62 5.73 19.84
C THR A 293 -19.13 5.51 20.10
N ASP A 294 -18.59 6.22 21.08
CA ASP A 294 -17.20 6.08 21.49
C ASP A 294 -16.97 4.83 22.37
N THR A 295 -15.71 4.56 22.70
CA THR A 295 -15.33 3.38 23.50
C THR A 295 -15.73 3.43 24.97
N SER A 296 -16.32 4.55 25.43
CA SER A 296 -16.98 4.67 26.73
C SER A 296 -18.49 4.41 26.65
N GLY A 297 -19.03 4.21 25.44
CA GLY A 297 -20.47 4.06 25.18
C GLY A 297 -21.21 5.39 25.01
N LYS A 298 -20.51 6.54 25.08
CA LYS A 298 -21.12 7.84 24.84
C LYS A 298 -21.43 7.99 23.37
N THR A 299 -22.67 8.41 23.07
CA THR A 299 -23.16 8.54 21.71
C THR A 299 -23.43 10.01 21.35
N THR A 300 -23.01 10.41 20.15
CA THR A 300 -23.33 11.71 19.53
C THR A 300 -23.99 11.50 18.17
N ASN A 301 -25.05 12.25 17.89
CA ASN A 301 -25.77 12.17 16.62
C ASN A 301 -25.55 13.44 15.80
N GLU A 302 -25.36 13.27 14.50
CA GLU A 302 -25.12 14.38 13.57
C GLU A 302 -25.86 14.12 12.26
N THR A 303 -26.39 15.18 11.65
CA THR A 303 -27.07 15.10 10.34
C THR A 303 -26.33 15.99 9.36
N TYR A 304 -26.02 15.44 8.19
CA TYR A 304 -25.32 16.13 7.12
C TYR A 304 -26.17 16.11 5.85
N SER A 305 -26.27 17.25 5.18
CA SER A 305 -26.96 17.38 3.89
C SER A 305 -26.07 18.06 2.88
N ALA A 306 -26.23 17.72 1.61
CA ALA A 306 -25.50 18.39 0.54
C ALA A 306 -25.81 19.89 0.60
N LYS A 307 -24.77 20.72 0.76
CA LYS A 307 -24.93 22.18 0.73
C LYS A 307 -25.57 22.53 -0.61
N ARG A 308 -26.82 23.02 -0.60
CA ARG A 308 -27.43 23.60 -1.81
C ARG A 308 -26.56 24.78 -2.25
N ARG A 309 -25.71 24.55 -3.25
CA ARG A 309 -25.07 25.65 -3.99
C ARG A 309 -26.19 26.32 -4.80
N GLY A 310 -26.79 27.34 -4.22
CA GLY A 310 -27.61 28.29 -4.98
C GLY A 310 -26.76 28.99 -6.04
N PRO A 311 -27.36 29.44 -7.16
CA PRO A 311 -26.61 30.05 -8.24
C PRO A 311 -26.15 31.46 -7.81
N GLY A 312 -24.83 31.63 -7.63
CA GLY A 312 -24.15 32.93 -7.61
C GLY A 312 -24.24 33.75 -6.32
N GLY A 313 -23.09 34.21 -5.82
CA GLY A 313 -23.00 35.32 -4.86
C GLY A 313 -22.09 35.04 -3.67
N GLY A 314 -20.81 35.42 -3.79
CA GLY A 314 -19.93 35.47 -2.63
C GLY A 314 -20.47 36.45 -1.59
N LYS A 315 -20.55 36.02 -0.32
CA LYS A 315 -20.53 36.94 0.83
C LYS A 315 -19.60 36.40 1.91
N LYS A 316 -18.60 37.22 2.20
CA LYS A 316 -17.67 37.13 3.33
C LYS A 316 -18.45 37.21 4.64
N GLY A 317 -17.95 36.51 5.67
CA GLY A 317 -18.10 36.92 7.07
C GLY A 317 -19.13 36.16 7.90
N GLN A 318 -18.72 35.02 8.46
CA GLN A 318 -19.10 34.66 9.84
C GLN A 318 -17.88 33.99 10.49
N PRO A 319 -17.44 34.45 11.69
CA PRO A 319 -16.32 33.84 12.36
C PRO A 319 -16.71 32.51 13.01
N PRO A 320 -15.76 31.57 13.15
CA PRO A 320 -15.99 30.29 13.84
C PRO A 320 -16.27 30.50 15.34
N PRO A 321 -16.96 29.55 16.00
CA PRO A 321 -17.24 29.64 17.43
C PRO A 321 -15.95 29.62 18.27
N PRO A 322 -15.95 30.23 19.46
CA PRO A 322 -14.73 30.43 20.24
C PRO A 322 -14.17 29.11 20.81
N PRO A 323 -12.83 29.00 20.95
CA PRO A 323 -12.16 27.81 21.48
C PRO A 323 -12.45 27.60 22.97
N ARG A 324 -12.51 26.32 23.39
CA ARG A 324 -12.62 25.94 24.81
C ARG A 324 -11.33 26.31 25.56
N LYS A 325 -11.47 26.89 26.76
CA LYS A 325 -10.34 27.25 27.63
C LYS A 325 -9.53 26.00 28.03
N GLY A 326 -8.24 25.98 27.72
CA GLY A 326 -7.31 24.95 28.21
C GLY A 326 -5.98 24.84 27.45
N ASP A 327 -5.96 25.15 26.15
CA ASP A 327 -4.79 24.83 25.31
C ASP A 327 -4.04 26.09 24.86
N ASN A 328 -3.07 26.53 25.67
CA ASN A 328 -1.99 27.40 25.18
C ASN A 328 -0.65 26.63 25.30
N PRO A 329 0.00 26.25 24.19
CA PRO A 329 1.41 25.87 24.20
C PRO A 329 2.30 27.13 24.29
N PRO A 330 3.50 27.04 24.90
CA PRO A 330 4.41 28.18 25.02
C PRO A 330 5.07 28.57 23.67
N PRO A 331 5.58 29.81 23.53
CA PRO A 331 6.08 30.34 22.26
C PRO A 331 7.37 29.66 21.80
N ARG A 332 7.52 29.50 20.48
CA ARG A 332 8.75 29.01 19.83
C ARG A 332 9.70 30.19 19.59
N ASP A 333 10.95 30.06 20.03
CA ASP A 333 12.03 30.97 19.70
C ASP A 333 12.49 30.78 18.24
N ASP A 334 12.40 31.87 17.47
CA ASP A 334 12.95 32.01 16.13
C ASP A 334 14.46 32.21 16.19
N LYS A 335 15.23 31.24 15.65
CA LYS A 335 16.59 31.46 15.12
C LYS A 335 17.04 30.27 14.25
N ARG A 336 16.99 30.43 12.93
CA ARG A 336 17.69 29.56 11.96
C ARG A 336 18.29 30.40 10.82
N PRO A 337 19.58 30.25 10.46
CA PRO A 337 20.17 30.90 9.30
C PRO A 337 19.99 30.09 7.98
N PRO A 338 20.25 30.68 6.80
CA PRO A 338 19.74 30.24 5.50
C PRO A 338 20.49 29.06 4.87
N ARG A 339 19.80 28.37 3.94
CA ARG A 339 20.22 27.17 3.20
C ARG A 339 20.91 27.55 1.89
N GLY A 340 22.14 27.10 1.68
CA GLY A 340 22.89 27.21 0.41
C GLY A 340 22.78 25.95 -0.46
N GLU A 341 22.44 26.20 -1.73
CA GLU A 341 22.86 25.61 -3.02
C GLU A 341 23.06 24.09 -3.23
N ASN A 342 22.53 23.63 -4.37
CA ASN A 342 22.56 22.26 -4.95
C ASN A 342 23.95 21.81 -5.43
N PRO A 343 24.20 20.49 -5.55
CA PRO A 343 25.25 19.95 -6.42
C PRO A 343 24.69 19.36 -7.76
N PRO A 344 25.55 19.22 -8.80
CA PRO A 344 25.15 18.99 -10.21
C PRO A 344 25.17 17.49 -10.64
N PRO A 345 24.72 17.13 -11.86
CA PRO A 345 24.40 15.75 -12.24
C PRO A 345 25.61 15.00 -12.83
N ARG A 346 25.53 13.66 -12.87
CA ARG A 346 26.50 12.83 -13.61
C ARG A 346 25.81 11.88 -14.58
N ASN A 347 26.39 11.86 -15.78
CA ASN A 347 25.97 11.22 -17.01
C ASN A 347 26.12 9.69 -17.00
N ASP A 348 25.21 9.04 -17.73
CA ASP A 348 25.33 7.70 -18.30
C ASP A 348 26.28 7.70 -19.51
N ASP A 349 27.06 6.63 -19.69
CA ASP A 349 27.43 6.11 -21.02
C ASP A 349 27.84 4.61 -20.96
N ARG A 350 27.29 3.86 -21.92
CA ARG A 350 27.30 2.39 -22.23
C ARG A 350 28.70 1.82 -22.62
N PRO A 351 28.95 0.50 -22.95
CA PRO A 351 28.03 -0.51 -23.52
C PRO A 351 28.12 -1.99 -23.04
N THR A 352 27.07 -2.71 -23.45
CA THR A 352 26.79 -4.15 -23.39
C THR A 352 27.63 -5.02 -24.33
N THR A 353 27.99 -6.24 -23.90
CA THR A 353 27.96 -7.45 -24.75
C THR A 353 27.71 -8.68 -23.90
N SER A 354 26.67 -9.43 -24.24
CA SER A 354 26.27 -10.71 -23.66
C SER A 354 26.43 -11.80 -24.70
N THR A 355 26.82 -12.99 -24.26
CA THR A 355 26.63 -14.24 -25.00
C THR A 355 25.97 -15.23 -24.03
N THR A 356 24.75 -15.64 -24.39
CA THR A 356 24.03 -16.92 -24.08
C THR A 356 24.15 -17.50 -22.65
N ARG A 357 23.13 -17.32 -21.79
CA ARG A 357 21.97 -18.21 -21.58
C ARG A 357 22.32 -19.65 -21.14
N GLU A 358 22.13 -19.94 -19.85
CA GLU A 358 21.22 -21.01 -19.41
C GLU A 358 20.82 -20.89 -17.92
N ASP A 359 19.50 -21.00 -17.73
CA ASP A 359 18.66 -21.36 -16.58
C ASP A 359 18.80 -20.72 -15.17
N SER A 360 17.61 -20.42 -14.64
CA SER A 360 17.28 -19.54 -13.53
C SER A 360 16.74 -20.31 -12.32
N SER A 361 17.47 -20.23 -11.22
CA SER A 361 16.91 -20.16 -9.86
C SER A 361 17.32 -18.79 -9.29
N LYS A 362 16.65 -18.24 -8.25
CA LYS A 362 17.08 -17.00 -7.56
C LYS A 362 18.62 -16.94 -7.51
N PRO A 363 19.31 -15.78 -7.61
CA PRO A 363 20.70 -15.78 -7.21
C PRO A 363 20.73 -16.04 -5.71
N ARG A 364 20.80 -17.32 -5.32
CA ARG A 364 21.58 -17.71 -4.16
C ARG A 364 22.92 -17.06 -4.43
N SER A 365 23.45 -16.38 -3.43
CA SER A 365 24.90 -16.18 -3.41
C SER A 365 25.53 -17.52 -3.76
N ASN A 366 26.49 -17.58 -4.69
CA ASN A 366 27.27 -18.80 -4.98
C ASN A 366 28.15 -19.22 -3.78
N LEU A 367 27.85 -18.69 -2.60
CA LEU A 367 28.54 -18.94 -1.36
C LEU A 367 27.96 -20.22 -0.74
N PRO A 368 28.83 -21.09 -0.19
CA PRO A 368 28.43 -22.14 0.72
C PRO A 368 27.44 -21.63 1.78
N GLN A 369 26.52 -22.50 2.19
CA GLN A 369 25.46 -22.14 3.13
C GLN A 369 25.80 -22.63 4.55
N LEU A 370 25.63 -21.76 5.55
CA LEU A 370 25.70 -22.14 6.97
C LEU A 370 24.35 -22.70 7.42
N ALA A 371 24.36 -23.78 8.20
CA ALA A 371 23.15 -24.25 8.87
C ALA A 371 22.96 -23.45 10.17
N VAL A 372 21.98 -22.53 10.20
CA VAL A 372 21.70 -21.65 11.36
C VAL A 372 20.44 -22.12 12.09
N THR A 373 20.53 -22.31 13.41
CA THR A 373 19.41 -22.73 14.26
C THR A 373 19.33 -21.90 15.54
N SER A 374 18.18 -21.94 16.20
CA SER A 374 17.95 -21.25 17.47
C SER A 374 17.06 -22.08 18.38
N SER A 375 17.49 -22.35 19.60
CA SER A 375 16.62 -22.93 20.64
C SER A 375 15.64 -21.92 21.22
N SER A 376 15.73 -20.65 20.79
CA SER A 376 14.75 -19.61 21.13
C SER A 376 13.59 -19.55 20.14
N VAL A 377 13.65 -20.32 19.03
CA VAL A 377 12.55 -20.47 18.07
C VAL A 377 11.91 -21.84 18.30
N ASP A 378 10.60 -21.88 18.45
CA ASP A 378 9.85 -23.12 18.67
C ASP A 378 9.66 -23.93 17.37
N ALA A 379 9.07 -25.13 17.50
CA ALA A 379 8.83 -26.00 16.35
C ALA A 379 7.82 -25.43 15.33
N LYS A 380 7.07 -24.39 15.68
CA LYS A 380 6.15 -23.67 14.79
C LYS A 380 6.81 -22.46 14.12
N GLY A 381 8.09 -22.20 14.41
CA GLY A 381 8.83 -21.07 13.87
C GLY A 381 8.63 -19.77 14.63
N PHE A 382 8.06 -19.78 15.85
CA PHE A 382 7.85 -18.57 16.64
C PHE A 382 8.98 -18.33 17.64
N ILE A 383 9.42 -17.08 17.77
CA ILE A 383 10.43 -16.70 18.76
C ILE A 383 9.85 -16.68 20.18
N SER A 384 10.65 -17.10 21.15
CA SER A 384 10.36 -17.03 22.59
C SER A 384 10.01 -15.60 22.99
N LEU A 385 8.94 -15.45 23.78
CA LEU A 385 8.48 -14.16 24.32
C LEU A 385 9.58 -13.38 25.06
N ASP A 386 10.51 -14.08 25.70
CA ASP A 386 11.66 -13.44 26.36
C ASP A 386 12.56 -12.67 25.40
N CYS A 387 12.53 -12.98 24.11
CA CYS A 387 13.27 -12.27 23.07
C CYS A 387 12.49 -11.08 22.50
N THR A 388 11.40 -10.67 23.13
CA THR A 388 10.55 -9.58 22.64
C THR A 388 10.39 -8.53 23.72
N CYS A 389 9.86 -7.36 23.36
CA CYS A 389 9.64 -6.30 24.34
C CYS A 389 8.54 -6.63 25.35
N ASP A 390 7.76 -7.69 25.09
CA ASP A 390 6.70 -8.15 25.97
C ASP A 390 7.18 -9.20 27.00
N GLY A 391 8.44 -9.65 26.91
CA GLY A 391 9.11 -10.53 27.87
C GLY A 391 10.40 -9.93 28.43
N ALA A 392 11.40 -10.77 28.71
CA ALA A 392 12.65 -10.39 29.36
C ALA A 392 13.63 -9.55 28.50
N SER A 393 13.30 -9.23 27.23
CA SER A 393 14.15 -8.46 26.30
C SER A 393 15.57 -9.02 26.11
N GLN A 394 15.70 -10.34 26.04
CA GLN A 394 16.96 -11.08 25.90
C GLN A 394 17.26 -11.43 24.45
N SER A 395 18.51 -11.31 23.99
CA SER A 395 18.86 -11.75 22.64
C SER A 395 18.67 -13.27 22.48
N PRO A 396 18.27 -13.75 21.29
CA PRO A 396 18.00 -15.17 21.08
C PRO A 396 19.28 -16.01 21.14
N ALA A 397 19.15 -17.26 21.59
CA ALA A 397 20.21 -18.25 21.43
C ALA A 397 20.40 -18.59 19.96
N LEU A 398 21.64 -18.80 19.51
CA LEU A 398 21.96 -19.13 18.13
C LEU A 398 23.02 -20.22 18.08
N GLU A 399 22.93 -21.10 17.09
CA GLU A 399 23.97 -22.07 16.74
C GLU A 399 24.11 -22.09 15.22
N TRP A 400 25.34 -22.22 14.73
CA TRP A 400 25.59 -22.38 13.31
C TRP A 400 26.63 -23.46 13.04
N LYS A 401 26.46 -24.16 11.92
CA LYS A 401 27.33 -25.25 11.46
C LYS A 401 27.75 -25.03 10.01
N ASP A 402 28.66 -25.88 9.56
CA ASP A 402 29.12 -25.96 8.16
C ASP A 402 29.89 -24.72 7.66
N ALA A 403 30.60 -24.06 8.57
CA ALA A 403 31.52 -22.98 8.20
C ALA A 403 32.68 -23.52 7.33
N PRO A 404 32.95 -22.92 6.16
CA PRO A 404 33.99 -23.38 5.25
C PRO A 404 35.38 -23.20 5.86
N LYS A 405 36.34 -24.01 5.37
CA LYS A 405 37.76 -23.82 5.69
C LYS A 405 38.19 -22.40 5.32
N GLY A 406 39.01 -21.79 6.16
CA GLY A 406 39.46 -20.40 6.00
C GLY A 406 38.60 -19.35 6.70
N THR A 407 37.49 -19.75 7.35
CA THR A 407 36.73 -18.85 8.23
C THR A 407 37.60 -18.39 9.41
N LYS A 408 37.74 -17.07 9.56
CA LYS A 408 38.51 -16.41 10.63
C LYS A 408 37.63 -15.63 11.61
N SER A 409 36.45 -15.20 11.19
CA SER A 409 35.45 -14.63 12.09
C SER A 409 34.02 -14.85 11.57
N PHE A 410 33.04 -14.57 12.42
CA PHE A 410 31.63 -14.49 12.05
C PHE A 410 31.03 -13.10 12.30
N ALA A 411 29.95 -12.81 11.60
CA ALA A 411 29.03 -11.72 11.90
C ALA A 411 27.59 -12.22 11.96
N VAL A 412 26.78 -11.64 12.84
CA VAL A 412 25.36 -11.94 13.05
C VAL A 412 24.56 -10.66 12.86
N SER A 413 23.49 -10.73 12.08
CA SER A 413 22.51 -9.65 11.92
C SER A 413 21.10 -10.17 12.16
N LEU A 414 20.39 -9.62 13.14
CA LEU A 414 18.94 -9.79 13.29
C LEU A 414 18.24 -8.60 12.67
N TRP A 415 17.39 -8.85 11.70
CA TRP A 415 16.70 -7.82 10.95
C TRP A 415 15.31 -8.30 10.51
N HIS A 416 14.49 -7.37 10.04
CA HIS A 416 13.31 -7.73 9.26
C HIS A 416 13.17 -6.77 8.10
N THR A 417 12.51 -7.23 7.04
CA THR A 417 12.05 -6.35 5.98
C THR A 417 10.83 -5.62 6.52
N ALA A 418 11.06 -4.45 7.11
CA ALA A 418 9.97 -3.51 7.27
C ALA A 418 9.69 -2.88 5.91
N PRO A 419 8.50 -2.33 5.72
CA PRO A 419 8.09 -2.04 4.38
C PRO A 419 8.73 -0.77 3.76
N ASP A 420 9.25 0.11 4.61
CA ASP A 420 10.01 1.33 4.30
C ASP A 420 11.53 1.09 4.22
N GLN A 421 12.03 0.13 5.00
CA GLN A 421 13.46 -0.18 5.11
C GLN A 421 13.67 -1.56 5.75
N GLU A 422 14.82 -2.18 5.51
CA GLU A 422 15.27 -3.26 6.39
C GLU A 422 15.61 -2.65 7.76
N LYS A 423 14.93 -3.10 8.82
CA LYS A 423 15.24 -2.65 10.18
C LYS A 423 16.16 -3.64 10.86
N SER A 424 17.27 -3.14 11.39
CA SER A 424 18.23 -3.90 12.17
C SER A 424 17.91 -3.82 13.66
N TYR A 425 17.82 -4.98 14.30
CA TYR A 425 17.57 -5.12 15.74
C TYR A 425 18.81 -5.55 16.51
N TRP A 426 19.70 -6.27 15.85
CA TRP A 426 20.93 -6.75 16.47
C TRP A 426 22.03 -6.89 15.44
N LEU A 427 23.23 -6.44 15.78
CA LEU A 427 24.41 -6.60 14.97
C LEU A 427 25.59 -6.97 15.86
N ILE A 428 26.22 -8.11 15.59
CA ILE A 428 27.49 -8.50 16.19
C ILE A 428 28.45 -8.83 15.06
N TYR A 429 29.68 -8.36 15.13
CA TYR A 429 30.71 -8.64 14.14
C TYR A 429 32.05 -8.93 14.79
N ASN A 430 33.01 -9.47 14.04
CA ASN A 430 34.29 -9.96 14.54
C ASN A 430 34.13 -10.99 15.67
N ILE A 431 33.13 -11.87 15.55
CA ILE A 431 32.97 -13.03 16.44
C ILE A 431 34.10 -14.02 16.10
N PRO A 432 34.91 -14.50 17.07
CA PRO A 432 36.00 -15.42 16.79
C PRO A 432 35.55 -16.71 16.09
N ALA A 433 36.35 -17.24 15.15
CA ALA A 433 35.98 -18.44 14.36
C ALA A 433 35.75 -19.72 15.18
N ASN A 434 36.27 -19.80 16.41
CA ASN A 434 36.01 -20.94 17.31
C ASN A 434 34.64 -20.86 18.01
N VAL A 435 33.92 -19.72 17.89
CA VAL A 435 32.57 -19.57 18.41
C VAL A 435 31.58 -19.98 17.32
N THR A 436 30.83 -21.06 17.58
CA THR A 436 29.78 -21.57 16.69
C THR A 436 28.38 -21.50 17.30
N LYS A 437 28.28 -20.88 18.49
CA LYS A 437 27.01 -20.68 19.18
C LYS A 437 27.04 -19.45 20.08
N LEU A 438 25.89 -18.82 20.23
CA LEU A 438 25.61 -17.76 21.21
C LEU A 438 24.52 -18.27 22.15
N ALA A 439 24.78 -18.26 23.45
CA ALA A 439 23.72 -18.53 24.44
C ALA A 439 22.66 -17.42 24.39
N LYS A 440 21.45 -17.72 24.89
CA LYS A 440 20.42 -16.69 25.09
C LYS A 440 21.01 -15.56 25.96
N ASN A 441 20.80 -14.31 25.55
CA ASN A 441 21.35 -13.13 26.21
C ASN A 441 22.90 -13.10 26.29
N ALA A 442 23.61 -13.69 25.32
CA ALA A 442 25.06 -13.65 25.27
C ALA A 442 25.60 -12.21 25.20
N LYS A 443 26.68 -11.95 25.94
CA LYS A 443 27.38 -10.66 26.01
C LYS A 443 28.89 -10.85 25.89
N GLY A 444 29.60 -9.81 25.47
CA GLY A 444 31.07 -9.81 25.43
C GLY A 444 31.69 -10.69 24.33
N ILE A 445 30.89 -11.14 23.36
CA ILE A 445 31.37 -11.91 22.20
C ILE A 445 31.37 -11.00 20.98
N GLY A 446 32.53 -10.87 20.32
CA GLY A 446 32.71 -9.97 19.18
C GLY A 446 32.50 -8.49 19.56
N LYS A 447 32.17 -7.67 18.57
CA LYS A 447 31.86 -6.24 18.69
C LYS A 447 30.38 -6.02 18.36
N LEU A 448 29.73 -5.18 19.16
CA LEU A 448 28.35 -4.74 18.89
C LEU A 448 28.34 -3.64 17.83
N GLY A 449 27.43 -3.78 16.87
CA GLY A 449 27.08 -2.74 15.91
C GLY A 449 25.77 -2.03 16.28
N LEU A 450 25.48 -0.96 15.56
CA LEU A 450 24.30 -0.11 15.76
C LEU A 450 23.04 -0.76 15.18
N ASN A 451 22.00 -0.87 16.01
CA ASN A 451 20.63 -1.10 15.56
C ASN A 451 20.03 0.19 14.95
N ASP A 452 18.81 0.10 14.42
CA ASP A 452 18.13 1.23 13.77
C ASP A 452 17.85 2.41 14.72
N LYS A 453 17.80 2.16 16.03
CA LYS A 453 17.71 3.21 17.05
C LYS A 453 19.08 3.80 17.41
N ARG A 454 20.11 3.51 16.62
CA ARG A 454 21.50 3.99 16.76
C ARG A 454 22.14 3.58 18.10
N ARG A 455 21.78 2.42 18.66
CA ARG A 455 22.37 1.89 19.89
C ARG A 455 23.14 0.60 19.61
N ALA A 456 24.28 0.43 20.28
CA ALA A 456 25.11 -0.77 20.19
C ALA A 456 24.62 -1.84 21.17
N GLU A 457 23.41 -2.34 20.95
CA GLU A 457 22.75 -3.33 21.81
C GLU A 457 21.68 -4.10 21.03
N TYR A 458 21.17 -5.16 21.65
CA TYR A 458 19.97 -5.86 21.18
C TYR A 458 18.72 -4.98 21.37
N ASP A 459 17.98 -4.72 20.30
CA ASP A 459 16.67 -4.09 20.35
C ASP A 459 15.58 -5.17 20.26
N PRO A 460 14.88 -5.49 21.36
CA PRO A 460 13.90 -6.57 21.36
C PRO A 460 12.73 -6.25 20.44
N MET A 461 12.25 -7.27 19.70
CA MET A 461 11.16 -7.08 18.74
C MET A 461 9.92 -6.56 19.46
N CYS A 462 9.50 -5.35 19.08
CA CYS A 462 8.36 -4.65 19.68
C CYS A 462 7.39 -4.16 18.62
N SER A 463 7.11 -5.04 17.67
CA SER A 463 6.31 -4.67 16.52
C SER A 463 4.89 -4.30 16.93
N LYS A 464 4.39 -3.20 16.39
CA LYS A 464 3.02 -2.73 16.59
C LYS A 464 2.14 -3.22 15.44
N GLY A 465 0.85 -3.36 15.72
CA GLY A 465 -0.16 -3.80 14.75
C GLY A 465 -0.37 -5.32 14.72
N PRO A 466 -1.56 -5.78 14.28
CA PRO A 466 -1.92 -7.19 14.24
C PRO A 466 -1.14 -7.94 13.15
N GLY A 467 -1.10 -9.26 13.26
CA GLY A 467 -0.55 -10.15 12.25
C GLY A 467 0.87 -10.60 12.54
N VAL A 468 1.14 -11.82 12.10
CA VAL A 468 2.46 -12.43 12.15
C VAL A 468 3.43 -11.66 11.28
N LYS A 469 4.59 -11.33 11.85
CA LYS A 469 5.70 -10.72 11.14
C LYS A 469 6.85 -11.70 11.06
N GLU A 470 7.48 -11.74 9.90
CA GLU A 470 8.67 -12.55 9.65
C GLU A 470 9.93 -11.72 9.92
N TYR A 471 10.89 -12.34 10.59
CA TYR A 471 12.18 -11.81 10.98
C TYR A 471 13.28 -12.77 10.54
N HIS A 472 14.48 -12.24 10.37
CA HIS A 472 15.61 -12.96 9.80
C HIS A 472 16.82 -12.81 10.72
N ILE A 473 17.51 -13.91 11.02
CA ILE A 473 18.86 -13.90 11.62
C ILE A 473 19.84 -14.44 10.59
N SER A 474 20.67 -13.56 10.04
CA SER A 474 21.72 -13.93 9.10
C SER A 474 23.05 -14.07 9.82
N VAL A 475 23.76 -15.17 9.57
CA VAL A 475 25.13 -15.42 10.01
C VAL A 475 26.04 -15.45 8.80
N PHE A 476 27.18 -14.76 8.88
CA PHE A 476 28.19 -14.69 7.81
C PHE A 476 29.51 -15.26 8.33
N ALA A 477 30.12 -16.19 7.60
CA ALA A 477 31.48 -16.68 7.83
C ALA A 477 32.45 -15.86 6.99
N LEU A 478 33.47 -15.28 7.61
CA LEU A 478 34.35 -14.28 6.99
C LEU A 478 35.81 -14.75 6.94
N SER A 479 36.51 -14.44 5.86
CA SER A 479 37.94 -14.76 5.65
C SER A 479 38.91 -13.84 6.41
N ALA A 480 38.40 -12.82 7.09
CA ALA A 480 39.15 -11.87 7.90
C ALA A 480 38.82 -12.01 9.39
N GLU A 481 39.81 -11.86 10.27
CA GLU A 481 39.60 -11.90 11.72
C GLU A 481 38.97 -10.59 12.24
N GLN A 482 39.32 -9.47 11.62
CA GLN A 482 38.70 -8.17 11.83
C GLN A 482 38.16 -7.67 10.49
N ILE A 483 36.90 -7.22 10.46
CA ILE A 483 36.31 -6.62 9.28
C ILE A 483 37.03 -5.29 8.95
N PRO A 484 37.60 -5.14 7.75
CA PRO A 484 38.28 -3.91 7.35
C PRO A 484 37.27 -2.80 7.08
N ASN A 485 37.69 -1.54 7.26
CA ASN A 485 36.92 -0.34 6.89
C ASN A 485 35.55 -0.18 7.56
N LEU A 486 35.25 -0.91 8.64
CA LEU A 486 34.03 -0.75 9.42
C LEU A 486 34.33 -0.01 10.73
N SER A 487 34.17 1.31 10.73
CA SER A 487 34.29 2.14 11.92
C SER A 487 33.05 2.01 12.83
N PRO A 488 33.17 2.18 14.17
CA PRO A 488 32.04 1.99 15.09
C PRO A 488 30.79 2.83 14.77
N ASP A 489 30.96 4.05 14.24
CA ASP A 489 29.88 4.97 13.84
C ASP A 489 29.13 4.54 12.57
N LYS A 490 29.79 3.72 11.74
CA LYS A 490 29.28 3.13 10.49
C LYS A 490 28.91 1.65 10.63
N ALA A 491 29.13 1.05 11.80
CA ALA A 491 28.84 -0.36 12.08
C ALA A 491 27.33 -0.61 12.24
N ASN A 492 26.50 -0.19 11.29
CA ASN A 492 25.10 -0.61 11.14
C ASN A 492 25.00 -1.73 10.08
N ARG A 493 23.80 -2.30 9.86
CA ARG A 493 23.64 -3.44 8.94
C ARG A 493 24.12 -3.14 7.52
N ALA A 494 23.77 -1.97 6.97
CA ALA A 494 24.21 -1.57 5.63
C ALA A 494 25.74 -1.45 5.54
N GLY A 495 26.38 -0.81 6.53
CA GLY A 495 27.83 -0.69 6.61
C GLY A 495 28.52 -2.04 6.77
N LEU A 496 27.94 -2.96 7.55
CA LEU A 496 28.45 -4.33 7.67
C LEU A 496 28.40 -5.04 6.31
N LEU A 497 27.24 -5.07 5.64
CA LEU A 497 27.07 -5.78 4.38
C LEU A 497 28.05 -5.29 3.31
N GLU A 498 28.27 -3.98 3.22
CA GLU A 498 29.26 -3.41 2.31
C GLU A 498 30.69 -3.83 2.68
N ALA A 499 31.04 -3.77 3.97
CA ALA A 499 32.38 -4.11 4.44
C ALA A 499 32.72 -5.61 4.32
N ILE A 500 31.71 -6.49 4.35
CA ILE A 500 31.93 -7.94 4.25
C ILE A 500 31.82 -8.49 2.82
N LYS A 501 31.28 -7.70 1.88
CA LYS A 501 30.96 -8.12 0.50
C LYS A 501 32.05 -8.96 -0.20
N ASN A 502 33.32 -8.62 0.01
CA ASN A 502 34.47 -9.28 -0.64
C ASN A 502 35.22 -10.26 0.28
N ILE A 503 34.77 -10.46 1.52
CA ILE A 503 35.41 -11.35 2.49
C ILE A 503 34.47 -12.43 3.03
N THR A 504 33.18 -12.42 2.68
CA THR A 504 32.23 -13.49 3.02
C THR A 504 32.56 -14.78 2.29
N LEU A 505 32.76 -15.85 3.05
CA LEU A 505 33.02 -17.21 2.58
C LEU A 505 31.78 -18.09 2.56
N ALA A 506 30.85 -17.86 3.50
CA ALA A 506 29.57 -18.55 3.58
C ALA A 506 28.55 -17.69 4.32
N GLU A 507 27.28 -17.95 4.11
CA GLU A 507 26.20 -17.31 4.86
C GLU A 507 25.06 -18.28 5.13
N GLY A 508 24.27 -18.04 6.17
CA GLY A 508 23.05 -18.78 6.43
C GLY A 508 22.05 -17.87 7.12
N THR A 509 20.76 -18.05 6.83
CA THR A 509 19.69 -17.25 7.43
C THR A 509 18.65 -18.17 8.06
N LEU A 510 18.31 -17.86 9.32
CA LEU A 510 17.16 -18.44 10.02
C LEU A 510 16.00 -17.46 9.97
N ASP A 511 14.90 -17.89 9.35
CA ASP A 511 13.63 -17.18 9.34
C ASP A 511 12.78 -17.60 10.54
N PHE A 512 12.15 -16.64 11.21
CA PHE A 512 11.25 -16.91 12.33
C PHE A 512 10.15 -15.85 12.41
N GLN A 513 9.12 -16.14 13.20
CA GLN A 513 7.91 -15.37 13.29
C GLN A 513 7.72 -14.77 14.68
N TYR A 514 7.13 -13.57 14.72
CA TYR A 514 6.58 -12.98 15.93
C TYR A 514 5.29 -12.25 15.60
N GLU A 515 4.24 -12.54 16.36
CA GLU A 515 3.00 -11.77 16.39
C GLU A 515 2.82 -11.17 17.78
N ARG A 516 2.61 -9.86 17.84
CA ARG A 516 2.28 -9.19 19.08
C ARG A 516 0.77 -9.19 19.24
N THR A 517 0.27 -9.89 20.25
CA THR A 517 -1.17 -10.03 20.52
C THR A 517 -1.73 -8.98 21.50
N LYS A 518 -0.91 -7.99 21.91
CA LYS A 518 -1.25 -6.95 22.89
C LYS A 518 -1.56 -5.61 22.25
#